data_AF-A0A920NF13-F1
#
_entry.id   AF-A0A920NF13-F1
#
_cell.length_a   1.000
_cell.length_b   1.000
_cell.length_c   1.000
_cell.angle_alpha   90.00
_cell.angle_beta   90.00
_cell.angle_gamma   90.00
#
_symmetry.space_group_name_H-M   'P 1'
#
loop_
_entity.id
_entity.type
_entity.pdbx_description
1 polymer ?
#
loop_
_entity_poly.entity_id
_entity_poly.type
_entity_poly.pdbx_seq_one_letter_code
_entity_poly.pdbx_strand_id
1 'polypeptide(L)'
;MESLNTVQTYVNREKENFEEVKKVIDGDRTRVRQLELEPGDLQIFKGRFTLHRVTKIEGNRSRYLCIPAYVLDPWRVNTQNIQNLYMEKYYQFN
;
A
#
# COMPACT_ATOMS: atom_id res chain seq x y z
N MET A 1 -3.78 -14.00 9.97
CA MET A 1 -4.68 -12.82 10.02
C MET A 1 -4.12 -11.78 9.06
N GLU A 2 -4.85 -11.50 8.00
CA GLU A 2 -4.38 -10.72 6.84
C GLU A 2 -4.52 -9.23 7.14
N SER A 3 -3.57 -8.66 7.89
CA SER A 3 -3.60 -7.23 8.20
C SER A 3 -2.85 -6.44 7.14
N LEU A 4 -3.50 -5.39 6.63
CA LEU A 4 -2.87 -4.33 5.88
C LEU A 4 -2.74 -3.12 6.80
N ASN A 5 -1.51 -2.64 6.98
CA ASN A 5 -1.23 -1.49 7.82
C ASN A 5 -1.21 -0.25 6.93
N THR A 6 -2.25 0.57 7.00
CA THR A 6 -2.27 1.86 6.30
C THR A 6 -1.81 2.93 7.27
N VAL A 7 -0.65 3.52 7.00
CA VAL A 7 -0.20 4.70 7.72
C VAL A 7 -0.61 5.89 6.88
N GLN A 8 -1.83 6.38 7.09
CA GLN A 8 -2.26 7.62 6.47
C GLN A 8 -1.60 8.81 7.19
N THR A 9 -0.27 8.91 7.10
CA THR A 9 0.40 10.18 7.27
C THR A 9 -0.12 11.06 6.16
N TYR A 10 -0.94 12.06 6.51
CA TYR A 10 -1.34 13.10 5.59
C TYR A 10 -0.09 13.84 5.14
N VAL A 11 0.44 13.40 4.01
CA VAL A 11 1.52 14.05 3.31
C VAL A 11 0.87 14.83 2.16
N ASN A 12 1.27 16.08 1.93
CA ASN A 12 0.81 16.84 0.77
C ASN A 12 2.02 17.42 0.02
N ARG A 13 1.80 17.96 -1.20
CA ARG A 13 2.87 18.46 -2.06
C ARG A 13 3.73 19.56 -1.44
N GLU A 14 3.18 20.33 -0.49
CA GLU A 14 3.85 21.47 0.12
C GLU A 14 4.55 21.07 1.42
N LYS A 15 4.11 19.97 2.06
CA LYS A 15 4.65 19.48 3.32
C LYS A 15 4.72 17.96 3.31
N GLU A 16 5.92 17.46 2.98
CA GLU A 16 6.16 16.01 2.86
C GLU A 16 6.22 15.28 4.21
N ASN A 17 6.30 16.02 5.32
CA ASN A 17 6.20 15.53 6.70
C ASN A 17 7.16 14.37 7.06
N PHE A 18 8.40 14.47 6.58
CA PHE A 18 9.44 13.44 6.73
C PHE A 18 9.72 13.01 8.16
N GLU A 19 9.68 13.94 9.12
CA GLU A 19 9.92 13.63 10.54
C GLU A 19 8.89 12.63 11.08
N GLU A 20 7.61 12.83 10.73
CA GLU A 20 6.53 11.94 11.13
C GLU A 20 6.62 10.58 10.43
N VAL A 21 7.01 10.58 9.15
CA VAL A 21 7.28 9.34 8.41
C VAL A 21 8.43 8.56 9.06
N LYS A 22 9.50 9.24 9.47
CA LYS A 22 10.65 8.62 10.15
C LYS A 22 10.22 7.97 11.46
N LYS A 23 9.43 8.64 12.29
CA LYS A 23 8.89 8.06 13.54
C LYS A 23 8.15 6.74 13.27
N VAL A 24 7.32 6.70 12.24
CA VAL A 24 6.58 5.48 11.85
C VAL A 24 7.51 4.36 11.40
N ILE A 25 8.56 4.69 10.64
CA ILE A 25 9.59 3.73 10.22
C ILE A 25 10.35 3.18 11.43
N ASP A 26 10.70 4.06 12.37
CA ASP A 26 11.41 3.73 13.62
C ASP A 26 10.56 2.96 14.63
N GLY A 27 9.26 2.80 14.36
CA GLY A 27 8.37 1.92 15.11
C GLY A 27 7.18 2.59 15.76
N ASP A 28 7.06 3.92 15.72
CA ASP A 28 5.90 4.62 16.25
C ASP A 28 4.62 4.18 15.51
N ARG A 29 3.61 3.80 16.29
CA ARG A 29 2.30 3.35 15.80
C ARG A 29 1.15 4.27 16.18
N THR A 30 1.39 5.35 16.93
CA THR A 30 0.35 6.27 17.44
C THR A 30 -0.58 6.81 16.35
N ARG A 31 -0.07 6.99 15.13
CA ARG A 31 -0.81 7.53 13.97
C ARG A 31 -1.10 6.48 12.89
N VAL A 32 -0.79 5.21 13.14
CA VAL A 32 -1.01 4.11 12.20
C VAL A 32 -2.47 3.63 12.33
N ARG A 33 -3.15 3.45 11.20
CA ARG A 33 -4.48 2.82 11.16
C ARG A 33 -4.34 1.45 10.53
N GLN A 34 -4.50 0.42 11.36
CA GLN A 34 -4.52 -0.95 10.89
C GLN A 34 -5.96 -1.32 10.51
N LEU A 35 -6.13 -1.91 9.32
CA LEU A 35 -7.39 -2.47 8.89
C LEU A 35 -7.25 -4.00 8.84
N GLU A 36 -8.23 -4.68 9.40
CA GLU A 36 -8.41 -6.12 9.23
C GLU A 36 -9.20 -6.30 7.94
N LEU A 37 -8.65 -7.09 7.01
CA LEU A 37 -9.27 -7.30 5.71
C LEU A 37 -9.84 -8.71 5.62
N GLU A 38 -11.05 -8.77 5.08
CA GLU A 38 -11.72 -10.00 4.70
C GLU A 38 -11.81 -10.11 3.17
N PRO A 39 -11.91 -11.34 2.63
CA PRO A 39 -12.18 -11.52 1.20
C PRO A 39 -13.44 -10.77 0.77
N GLY A 40 -13.29 -9.85 -0.18
CA GLY A 40 -14.38 -9.00 -0.69
C GLY A 40 -14.29 -7.55 -0.24
N ASP A 41 -13.43 -7.21 0.73
CA ASP A 41 -13.23 -5.83 1.14
C ASP A 41 -12.62 -4.97 0.02
N LEU A 42 -13.19 -3.77 -0.16
CA LEU A 42 -12.68 -2.77 -1.09
C LEU A 42 -12.00 -1.64 -0.31
N GLN A 43 -10.71 -1.45 -0.57
CA GLN A 43 -9.94 -0.33 -0.02
C GLN A 43 -9.79 0.78 -1.06
N ILE A 44 -10.18 2.00 -0.68
CA ILE A 44 -9.94 3.21 -1.46
C ILE A 44 -9.04 4.13 -0.65
N PHE A 45 -7.88 4.46 -1.21
CA PHE A 45 -6.96 5.41 -0.60
C PHE A 45 -6.34 6.31 -1.65
N LYS A 46 -5.91 7.50 -1.24
CA LYS A 46 -5.17 8.41 -2.10
C LYS A 46 -3.77 7.85 -2.31
N GLY A 47 -3.42 7.51 -3.55
CA GLY A 47 -2.13 6.89 -3.87
C GLY A 47 -0.92 7.73 -3.43
N ARG A 48 -0.60 8.79 -4.18
CA ARG A 48 0.56 9.64 -3.86
C ARG A 48 0.35 10.29 -2.49
N PHE A 49 1.42 10.27 -1.67
CA PHE A 49 1.46 10.85 -0.33
C PHE A 49 0.73 10.07 0.77
N THR A 50 0.51 8.77 0.57
CA THR A 50 0.06 7.84 1.62
C THR A 50 1.09 6.75 1.83
N LEU A 51 1.55 6.58 3.08
CA LEU A 51 2.40 5.46 3.44
C LEU A 51 1.53 4.22 3.71
N HIS A 52 1.83 3.11 3.06
CA HIS A 52 1.13 1.85 3.32
C HIS A 52 2.15 0.71 3.39
N ARG A 53 1.90 -0.23 4.30
CA ARG A 53 2.74 -1.41 4.50
C ARG A 53 1.88 -2.65 4.53
N VAL A 54 2.23 -3.63 3.70
CA VAL A 54 1.63 -4.96 3.71
C VAL A 54 2.44 -5.89 4.59
N THR A 55 1.77 -6.79 5.29
CA THR A 55 2.43 -7.92 5.98
C THR A 55 2.92 -8.94 4.96
N LYS A 56 4.01 -9.64 5.29
CA LYS A 56 4.49 -10.79 4.51
C LYS A 56 3.38 -11.86 4.45
N ILE A 57 3.27 -12.55 3.32
CA ILE A 57 2.37 -13.72 3.21
C ILE A 57 3.06 -14.88 3.93
N GLU A 58 2.34 -15.55 4.83
CA GLU A 58 2.80 -16.72 5.58
C GLU A 58 1.79 -17.86 5.41
N GLY A 59 2.28 -19.11 5.44
CA GLY A 59 1.47 -20.31 5.23
C GLY A 59 1.19 -20.64 3.76
N ASN A 60 0.26 -21.56 3.54
CA ASN A 60 -0.02 -22.15 2.21
C ASN A 60 -1.21 -21.51 1.48
N ARG A 61 -1.81 -20.45 2.05
CA ARG A 61 -2.97 -19.77 1.45
C ARG A 61 -2.51 -18.60 0.59
N SER A 62 -2.83 -18.64 -0.70
CA SER A 62 -2.60 -17.53 -1.62
C SER A 62 -3.45 -16.31 -1.27
N ARG A 63 -2.86 -15.11 -1.40
CA ARG A 63 -3.55 -13.82 -1.25
C ARG A 63 -3.70 -13.17 -2.61
N TYR A 64 -4.92 -13.19 -3.15
CA TYR A 64 -5.26 -12.54 -4.42
C TYR A 64 -5.81 -11.13 -4.16
N LEU A 65 -5.34 -10.15 -4.93
CA LEU A 65 -5.80 -8.76 -4.86
C LEU A 65 -5.90 -8.17 -6.26
N CYS A 66 -6.90 -7.34 -6.50
CA CYS A 66 -6.94 -6.46 -7.65
C CYS A 66 -6.61 -5.03 -7.19
N ILE A 67 -5.63 -4.38 -7.82
CA ILE A 67 -5.29 -2.97 -7.54
C ILE A 67 -5.63 -2.13 -8.77
N PRO A 68 -6.85 -1.59 -8.87
CA PRO A 68 -7.13 -0.52 -9.81
C PRO A 68 -6.47 0.77 -9.31
N ALA A 69 -5.81 1.50 -10.21
CA ALA A 69 -5.24 2.81 -9.91
C ALA A 69 -5.87 3.86 -10.84
N TYR A 70 -6.30 4.97 -10.25
CA TYR A 70 -6.89 6.09 -10.97
C TYR A 70 -5.95 7.30 -10.93
N VAL A 71 -5.82 7.97 -12.06
CA VAL A 71 -4.97 9.15 -12.25
C VAL A 71 -5.70 10.16 -13.13
N LEU A 72 -5.53 11.45 -12.81
CA LEU A 72 -6.19 12.53 -13.55
C LEU A 72 -5.52 12.84 -14.90
N ASP A 73 -4.26 12.43 -15.06
CA ASP A 73 -3.51 12.57 -16.31
C ASP A 73 -3.89 11.43 -17.26
N PRO A 74 -4.60 11.71 -18.37
CA PRO A 74 -5.11 10.69 -19.29
C PRO A 74 -4.00 9.98 -20.08
N TRP A 75 -2.79 10.54 -20.12
CA TRP A 75 -1.64 9.94 -20.80
C TRP A 75 -0.73 9.16 -19.87
N ARG A 76 -1.07 9.13 -18.58
CA ARG A 76 -0.27 8.42 -17.58
C ARG A 76 -0.53 6.93 -17.63
N VAL A 77 0.47 6.22 -18.16
CA VAL A 77 0.52 4.76 -18.12
C VAL A 77 1.50 4.28 -17.04
N ASN A 78 1.22 3.12 -16.45
CA ASN A 78 2.18 2.47 -15.57
C ASN A 78 3.43 2.11 -16.36
N THR A 79 4.61 2.45 -15.82
CA THR A 79 5.88 2.05 -16.44
C THR A 79 6.05 0.54 -16.34
N GLN A 80 6.89 -0.05 -17.20
CA GLN A 80 7.17 -1.49 -17.17
C GLN A 80 7.64 -1.97 -15.79
N ASN A 81 8.49 -1.19 -15.11
CA ASN A 81 8.95 -1.53 -13.77
C ASN A 81 7.80 -1.58 -12.76
N ILE A 82 6.84 -0.66 -12.86
CA ILE A 82 5.66 -0.65 -11.99
C ILE A 82 4.76 -1.85 -12.30
N GLN A 83 4.56 -2.18 -13.58
CA GLN A 83 3.82 -3.37 -13.98
C GLN A 83 4.49 -4.64 -13.45
N ASN A 84 5.81 -4.78 -13.59
CA ASN A 84 6.55 -5.94 -13.09
C ASN A 84 6.45 -6.03 -11.56
N LEU A 85 6.57 -4.93 -10.82
CA LEU A 85 6.39 -4.92 -9.36
C LEU A 85 4.98 -5.38 -8.93
N TYR A 86 3.94 -4.98 -9.69
CA TYR A 86 2.56 -5.42 -9.47
C TYR A 86 2.26 -6.83 -10.00
N MET A 87 3.16 -7.46 -10.75
CA MET A 87 2.95 -8.82 -11.26
C MET A 87 3.85 -9.82 -10.51
N GLU A 88 5.14 -9.54 -10.34
CA GLU A 88 6.10 -10.42 -9.64
C GLU A 88 5.77 -10.63 -8.17
N LYS A 89 5.22 -9.63 -7.46
CA LYS A 89 4.78 -9.82 -6.06
C LYS A 89 3.49 -10.64 -5.92
N TYR A 90 2.73 -10.81 -6.99
CA TYR A 90 1.44 -11.52 -6.98
C TYR A 90 1.55 -12.93 -7.60
N TYR A 91 2.62 -13.20 -8.35
CA TYR A 91 2.90 -14.48 -8.98
C TYR A 91 4.15 -15.17 -8.42
N GLN A 92 4.46 -15.00 -7.13
CA GLN A 92 5.34 -15.95 -6.44
C GLN A 92 4.57 -17.26 -6.24
N PHE A 93 4.60 -18.11 -7.27
CA PHE A 93 4.32 -19.53 -7.11
C PHE A 93 5.39 -20.12 -6.19
N ASN A 94 4.96 -20.72 -5.08
CA ASN A 94 5.69 -21.86 -4.52
C ASN A 94 5.44 -23.07 -5.42
#